data_AF-A0A3U0WUG1-F1
#
_entry.id   AF-A0A3U0WUG1-F1
#
_cell.length_a   1.000
_cell.length_b   1.000
_cell.length_c   1.000
_cell.angle_alpha   90.00
_cell.angle_beta   90.00
_cell.angle_gamma   90.00
#
_symmetry.space_group_name_H-M   'P 1'
#
loop_
_entity.id
_entity.type
_entity.pdbx_description
1 polymer ?
#
loop_
_entity_poly.entity_id
_entity_poly.type
_entity_poly.pdbx_seq_one_letter_code
_entity_poly.pdbx_strand_id
1 'polypeptide(L)'
;MQPAINQMSQHYETQTPYILVDNVTPMMNSLPFPRALMGNKKLKKILKAHQYNDKIDSIMNIAFERPQLIEVGEVIEWSLRDTSIHVIVLSNEKAFVKGTYIWLMVVGIIE
;
A
#
# COMPACT_ATOMS: atom_id res chain seq x y z
N MET A 1 13.32 -14.96 -7.34
CA MET A 1 12.64 -13.64 -7.28
C MET A 1 11.17 -13.90 -7.07
N GLN A 2 10.65 -13.66 -5.86
CA GLN A 2 9.21 -13.80 -5.60
C GLN A 2 8.49 -12.54 -6.13
N PRO A 3 7.48 -12.70 -7.01
CA PRO A 3 6.71 -11.57 -7.50
C PRO A 3 5.90 -10.98 -6.33
N ALA A 4 5.81 -9.65 -6.29
CA ALA A 4 5.01 -8.88 -5.32
C ALA A 4 3.54 -9.36 -5.20
N ILE A 5 3.08 -10.12 -6.19
CA ILE A 5 1.72 -10.66 -6.33
C ILE A 5 1.34 -11.65 -5.21
N ASN A 6 2.28 -12.37 -4.59
CA ASN A 6 1.93 -13.36 -3.55
C ASN A 6 1.63 -12.74 -2.17
N GLN A 7 1.88 -11.44 -1.99
CA GLN A 7 1.75 -10.73 -0.71
C GLN A 7 0.36 -10.13 -0.47
N MET A 8 -0.59 -10.32 -1.40
CA MET A 8 -2.02 -10.07 -1.15
C MET A 8 -2.77 -11.30 -0.60
N SER A 9 -2.05 -12.36 -0.23
CA SER A 9 -2.67 -13.59 0.29
C SER A 9 -3.38 -13.37 1.62
N GLN A 10 -2.86 -12.48 2.47
CA GLN A 10 -3.51 -12.04 3.69
C GLN A 10 -4.03 -10.62 3.53
N HIS A 11 -5.32 -10.44 3.77
CA HIS A 11 -6.03 -9.19 3.56
C HIS A 11 -7.02 -8.96 4.70
N TYR A 12 -7.51 -7.73 4.81
CA TYR A 12 -8.46 -7.35 5.86
C TYR A 12 -9.87 -7.96 5.68
N GLU A 13 -10.11 -8.73 4.61
CA GLU A 13 -11.35 -9.45 4.32
C GLU A 13 -12.59 -8.57 4.59
N THR A 14 -13.44 -8.98 5.55
CA THR A 14 -14.68 -8.30 5.95
C THR A 14 -14.48 -6.92 6.57
N GLN A 15 -13.24 -6.55 6.93
CA GLN A 15 -12.89 -5.23 7.44
C GLN A 15 -12.60 -4.22 6.33
N THR A 16 -12.34 -4.66 5.09
CA THR A 16 -11.98 -3.77 3.96
C THR A 16 -12.98 -2.61 3.74
N PRO A 17 -14.30 -2.81 3.84
CA PRO A 17 -15.27 -1.71 3.69
C PRO A 17 -15.16 -0.60 4.74
N TYR A 18 -14.46 -0.83 5.85
CA TYR A 18 -14.24 0.15 6.91
C TYR A 18 -12.87 0.82 6.82
N ILE A 19 -12.08 0.48 5.80
CA ILE A 19 -10.81 1.14 5.50
C ILE A 19 -11.08 2.39 4.67
N LEU A 20 -10.42 3.49 5.02
CA LEU A 20 -10.33 4.68 4.20
C LEU A 20 -8.88 5.02 3.91
N VAL A 21 -8.60 5.40 2.68
CA VAL A 21 -7.31 5.90 2.23
C VAL A 21 -7.59 7.25 1.59
N ASP A 22 -7.24 8.33 2.29
CA ASP A 22 -7.66 9.69 1.93
C ASP A 22 -9.17 9.78 1.61
N ASN A 23 -10.01 9.27 2.53
CA ASN A 23 -11.47 9.18 2.40
C ASN A 23 -12.01 8.28 1.28
N VAL A 24 -11.16 7.49 0.61
CA VAL A 24 -11.57 6.53 -0.42
C VAL A 24 -11.51 5.10 0.13
N THR A 25 -12.60 4.36 -0.02
CA THR A 25 -12.64 2.93 0.33
C THR A 25 -11.92 2.10 -0.75
N PRO A 26 -10.87 1.33 -0.38
CA PRO A 26 -10.20 0.45 -1.33
C PRO A 26 -11.04 -0.80 -1.62
N MET A 27 -10.81 -1.43 -2.77
CA MET A 27 -11.45 -2.73 -3.08
C MET A 27 -10.81 -3.89 -2.32
N MET A 28 -9.53 -3.75 -1.97
CA MET A 28 -8.76 -4.75 -1.22
C MET A 28 -7.57 -4.06 -0.55
N ASN A 29 -7.23 -4.49 0.66
CA ASN A 29 -6.02 -4.08 1.36
C ASN A 29 -5.36 -5.32 1.95
N SER A 30 -4.07 -5.52 1.70
CA SER A 30 -3.32 -6.59 2.37
C SER A 30 -3.16 -6.27 3.87
N LEU A 31 -2.90 -7.28 4.69
CA LEU A 31 -2.29 -7.01 6.00
C LEU A 31 -0.88 -6.39 5.81
N PRO A 32 -0.36 -5.66 6.81
CA PRO A 32 1.03 -5.23 6.81
C PRO A 32 1.99 -6.42 6.72
N PHE A 33 3.08 -6.25 5.99
CA PHE A 33 4.16 -7.24 5.92
C PHE A 33 5.54 -6.58 6.03
N PRO A 34 6.55 -7.30 6.53
CA PRO A 34 7.86 -6.72 6.77
C PRO A 34 8.47 -6.11 5.51
N ARG A 35 8.98 -4.88 5.63
CA ARG A 35 9.73 -4.16 4.59
C ARG A 35 10.86 -5.00 4.00
N ALA A 36 11.48 -5.87 4.78
CA ALA A 36 12.53 -6.79 4.32
C ALA A 36 12.08 -7.69 3.15
N LEU A 37 10.79 -7.98 3.05
CA LEU A 37 10.19 -8.77 1.96
C LEU A 37 9.95 -7.96 0.68
N MET A 38 10.21 -6.65 0.70
CA MET A 38 10.16 -5.80 -0.49
C MET A 38 11.28 -6.21 -1.45
N GLY A 39 10.94 -6.85 -2.57
CA GLY A 39 11.91 -7.24 -3.60
C GLY A 39 12.21 -6.14 -4.63
N ASN A 40 11.29 -5.18 -4.80
CA ASN A 40 11.34 -4.21 -5.89
C ASN A 40 12.36 -3.08 -5.62
N LYS A 41 13.34 -2.92 -6.52
CA LYS A 41 14.39 -1.90 -6.41
C LYS A 41 13.87 -0.46 -6.53
N LYS A 42 12.81 -0.22 -7.30
CA LYS A 42 12.21 1.12 -7.45
C LYS A 42 11.60 1.59 -6.13
N LEU A 43 10.77 0.74 -5.50
CA LEU A 43 10.17 1.02 -4.20
C LEU A 43 11.24 1.28 -3.13
N LYS A 44 12.31 0.47 -3.09
CA LYS A 44 13.46 0.69 -2.21
C LYS A 44 14.13 2.04 -2.42
N LYS A 45 14.25 2.51 -3.67
CA LYS A 45 14.87 3.80 -3.98
C LYS A 45 14.00 4.97 -3.48
N ILE A 46 12.69 4.88 -3.69
CA ILE A 46 11.73 5.89 -3.24
C ILE A 46 11.76 5.99 -1.71
N LEU A 47 11.63 4.85 -1.03
CA LEU A 47 11.67 4.78 0.43
C LEU A 47 12.98 5.35 1.00
N LYS A 48 14.15 4.96 0.45
CA LYS A 48 15.46 5.46 0.90
C LYS A 48 15.65 6.97 0.73
N ALA A 49 14.96 7.59 -0.21
CA ALA A 49 15.03 9.04 -0.43
C ALA A 49 14.04 9.82 0.46
N HIS A 50 13.10 9.13 1.12
CA HIS A 50 12.07 9.76 1.93
C HIS A 50 12.56 10.03 3.36
N GLN A 51 12.15 11.16 3.95
CA GLN A 51 12.53 11.56 5.31
C GLN A 51 12.08 10.58 6.41
N TYR A 52 11.09 9.74 6.11
CA TYR A 52 10.56 8.71 7.03
C TYR A 52 11.17 7.31 6.80
N ASN A 53 12.23 7.18 6.00
CA ASN A 53 12.86 5.88 5.72
C ASN A 53 13.14 5.04 6.97
N ASP A 54 13.58 5.69 8.05
CA ASP A 54 14.01 5.03 9.29
C ASP A 54 12.85 4.73 10.24
N LYS A 55 11.62 5.14 9.88
CA LYS A 55 10.38 4.91 10.63
C LYS A 55 9.47 3.86 9.99
N ILE A 56 9.99 3.13 9.00
CA ILE A 56 9.20 2.20 8.18
C ILE A 56 9.83 0.82 8.25
N ASP A 57 9.18 -0.06 9.01
CA ASP A 57 9.52 -1.48 9.13
C ASP A 57 8.51 -2.40 8.43
N SER A 58 7.32 -1.87 8.11
CA SER A 58 6.23 -2.59 7.46
C SER A 58 5.71 -1.84 6.23
N ILE A 59 5.24 -2.60 5.25
CA ILE A 59 4.60 -2.08 4.04
C ILE A 59 3.27 -2.82 3.81
N MET A 60 2.39 -2.24 3.00
CA MET A 60 1.14 -2.89 2.60
C MET A 60 0.75 -2.54 1.16
N ASN A 61 -0.08 -3.40 0.58
CA ASN A 61 -0.63 -3.26 -0.76
C ASN A 61 -2.11 -2.88 -0.65
N ILE A 62 -2.51 -1.87 -1.42
CA ILE A 62 -3.87 -1.34 -1.47
C ILE A 62 -4.32 -1.36 -2.92
N ALA A 63 -5.49 -1.91 -3.20
CA ALA A 63 -6.05 -1.95 -4.53
C ALA A 63 -7.28 -1.06 -4.63
N PHE A 64 -7.43 -0.41 -5.78
CA PHE A 64 -8.60 0.39 -6.15
C PHE A 64 -9.10 -0.03 -7.53
N GLU A 65 -10.40 0.16 -7.77
CA GLU A 65 -11.01 -0.03 -9.10
C GLU A 65 -10.62 1.08 -10.08
N ARG A 66 -10.30 2.27 -9.57
CA ARG A 66 -10.03 3.50 -10.32
C ARG A 66 -8.68 4.11 -9.93
N PRO A 67 -8.04 4.88 -10.81
CA PRO A 67 -6.83 5.60 -10.44
C PRO A 67 -7.14 6.59 -9.32
N GLN A 68 -6.25 6.69 -8.35
CA GLN A 68 -6.30 7.69 -7.30
C GLN A 68 -5.41 8.88 -7.68
N LEU A 69 -5.85 10.10 -7.36
CA LEU A 69 -5.06 11.33 -7.52
C LEU A 69 -4.05 11.48 -6.38
N ILE A 70 -3.20 10.46 -6.21
CA ILE A 70 -2.24 10.33 -5.12
C ILE A 70 -0.86 10.11 -5.73
N GLU A 71 0.10 10.93 -5.33
CA GLU A 71 1.43 10.95 -5.92
C GLU A 71 2.43 10.05 -5.19
N VAL A 72 3.45 9.58 -5.91
CA VAL A 72 4.53 8.78 -5.31
C VAL A 72 5.38 9.66 -4.40
N GLY A 73 5.60 9.21 -3.17
CA GLY A 73 6.32 9.93 -2.11
C GLY A 73 5.39 10.77 -1.21
N GLU A 74 4.11 10.87 -1.53
CA GLU A 74 3.13 11.56 -0.69
C GLU A 74 2.90 10.81 0.63
N VAL A 75 2.56 11.56 1.68
CA VAL A 75 2.11 11.01 2.95
C VAL A 75 0.61 11.21 3.05
N ILE A 76 -0.12 10.11 3.19
CA ILE A 76 -1.58 10.11 3.23
C ILE A 76 -2.08 9.48 4.53
N GLU A 77 -3.31 9.79 4.90
CA GLU A 77 -4.00 9.11 5.99
C GLU A 77 -4.57 7.77 5.51
N TRP A 78 -4.28 6.73 6.27
CA TRP A 78 -4.95 5.45 6.19
C TRP A 78 -5.70 5.24 7.50
N SER A 79 -6.97 4.85 7.44
CA SER A 79 -7.75 4.57 8.64
C SER A 79 -8.54 3.30 8.53
N LEU A 80 -8.79 2.69 9.69
CA LEU A 80 -9.70 1.56 9.89
C LEU A 80 -10.53 1.86 11.14
N ARG A 81 -11.83 2.13 10.93
CA ARG A 81 -12.75 2.54 12.00
C ARG A 81 -12.20 3.76 12.76
N ASP A 82 -11.93 3.62 14.05
CA ASP A 82 -11.47 4.71 14.93
C ASP A 82 -9.94 4.83 15.00
N THR A 83 -9.22 4.06 14.18
CA THR A 83 -7.75 4.08 14.12
C THR A 83 -7.28 4.72 12.83
N SER A 84 -6.46 5.77 12.92
CA SER A 84 -5.80 6.41 11.78
C SER A 84 -4.29 6.36 11.95
N ILE A 85 -3.59 6.12 10.84
CA ILE A 85 -2.13 6.12 10.72
C ILE A 85 -1.71 6.91 9.48
N HIS A 86 -0.46 7.33 9.45
CA HIS A 86 0.13 7.94 8.26
C HIS A 86 0.95 6.92 7.48
N VAL A 87 0.85 6.96 6.17
CA VAL A 87 1.55 6.03 5.27
C VAL A 87 2.18 6.80 4.13
N ILE A 88 3.35 6.34 3.67
CA ILE A 88 4.01 6.93 2.49
C ILE A 88 3.69 6.13 1.24
N VAL A 89 3.43 6.81 0.13
CA VAL A 89 3.13 6.16 -1.15
C VAL A 89 4.42 5.77 -1.85
N LEU A 90 4.67 4.47 -2.00
CA LEU A 90 5.86 3.93 -2.65
C LEU A 90 5.64 3.63 -4.15
N SER A 91 4.40 3.39 -4.55
CA SER A 91 3.97 3.28 -5.94
C SER A 91 2.46 3.43 -6.06
N ASN A 92 1.98 3.86 -7.22
CA ASN A 92 0.57 3.91 -7.59
C ASN A 92 0.48 3.57 -9.09
N GLU A 93 0.26 2.29 -9.42
CA GLU A 93 0.40 1.79 -10.79
C GLU A 93 -0.77 0.86 -11.17
N LYS A 94 -1.13 0.83 -12.46
CA LYS A 94 -2.10 -0.13 -12.99
C LYS A 94 -1.48 -1.52 -13.06
N ALA A 95 -2.14 -2.51 -12.49
CA ALA A 95 -1.69 -3.91 -12.47
C ALA A 95 -2.77 -4.84 -13.04
N PHE A 96 -2.35 -5.93 -13.69
CA PHE A 96 -3.24 -7.01 -14.12
C PHE A 96 -3.11 -8.20 -13.16
N VAL A 97 -4.16 -8.48 -12.40
CA VAL A 97 -4.18 -9.51 -11.36
C VAL A 97 -5.36 -10.44 -11.61
N LYS A 98 -5.09 -11.74 -11.78
CA LYS A 98 -6.11 -12.81 -11.92
C LYS A 98 -7.22 -12.49 -12.95
N GLY A 99 -6.87 -11.93 -14.11
CA GLY A 99 -7.82 -11.66 -15.18
C GLY A 99 -8.51 -10.29 -15.12
N THR A 100 -8.21 -9.45 -14.13
CA THR A 100 -8.76 -8.10 -14.02
C THR A 100 -7.67 -7.04 -13.87
N TYR A 101 -7.95 -5.82 -14.35
CA TYR A 101 -7.10 -4.66 -14.12
C TYR A 101 -7.52 -3.95 -12.83
N ILE A 102 -6.53 -3.65 -11.99
CA ILE A 102 -6.68 -2.89 -10.75
C ILE A 102 -5.65 -1.76 -10.70
N TRP A 103 -5.88 -0.79 -9.83
CA TRP A 103 -4.89 0.22 -9.46
C TRP A 103 -4.26 -0.17 -8.14
N LEU A 104 -3.00 -0.62 -8.21
CA LEU A 104 -2.25 -1.11 -7.07
C LEU A 104 -1.37 0.00 -6.51
N MET A 105 -1.64 0.36 -5.27
CA MET A 105 -0.80 1.22 -4.46
C MET A 105 0.01 0.37 -3.49
N VAL A 106 1.30 0.69 -3.35
CA VAL A 106 2.15 0.13 -2.29
C VAL A 106 2.50 1.27 -1.36
N VAL A 107 2.31 1.07 -0.06
CA VAL A 107 2.60 2.09 0.95
C VAL A 107 3.52 1.56 2.05
N GLY A 108 4.29 2.46 2.67
CA GLY A 108 5.04 2.18 3.89
C GLY A 108 4.37 2.80 5.11
N ILE A 109 4.25 2.03 6.19
CA ILE A 109 3.58 2.46 7.43
C ILE A 109 4.58 3.25 8.26
N ILE A 110 4.22 4.47 8.65
CA ILE A 110 5.04 5.32 9.53
C ILE A 110 4.69 4.96 10.98
N GLU A 111 5.68 4.49 11.73
CA GLU A 111 5.58 4.15 13.17
C GLU A 111 6.42 5.09 14.05
#